data_AF-A0A6P5S4X8-F1
#
_entry.id   AF-A0A6P5S4X8-F1
#
_cell.length_a   1.000
_cell.length_b   1.000
_cell.length_c   1.000
_cell.angle_alpha   90.00
_cell.angle_beta   90.00
_cell.angle_gamma   90.00
#
_symmetry.space_group_name_H-M   'P 1'
#
loop_
_entity.id
_entity.type
_entity.pdbx_description
1 polymer ?
#
loop_
_entity_poly.entity_id
_entity_poly.type
_entity_poly.pdbx_seq_one_letter_code
_entity_poly.pdbx_strand_id
1 'polypeptide(L)'
;MHHSGHNFAVDLNAHSCSCHAWDLNGILCLHACASISWFHGNPEDFCDAVYKKEAYLKAYEPMIMLMTNQDQWTKINLPSLLPLKYHKQPGRPKKTRKQAFDDPKQPANPYKLPRYGIPLKCGNCDGEWHNQISCKEPRNPNIKPTRKRKVAKEKLPVSATV
;
A
#
# COMPACT_ATOMS: atom_id res chain seq x y z
N MET A 1 11.36 8.49 -17.06
CA MET A 1 11.70 9.93 -17.05
C MET A 1 11.42 10.47 -18.44
N HIS A 2 10.46 11.39 -18.60
CA HIS A 2 10.08 11.93 -19.91
C HIS A 2 11.02 13.09 -20.27
N HIS A 3 11.70 13.01 -21.41
CA HIS A 3 12.67 14.00 -21.92
C HIS A 3 12.09 14.87 -23.05
N SER A 4 10.83 15.26 -22.94
CA SER A 4 10.14 15.95 -24.03
C SER A 4 10.43 17.46 -23.99
N GLY A 5 11.49 17.91 -24.67
CA GLY A 5 11.66 19.32 -25.06
C GLY A 5 12.65 20.17 -24.24
N HIS A 6 13.47 19.56 -23.37
CA HIS A 6 14.54 20.28 -22.65
C HIS A 6 15.91 19.93 -23.22
N ASN A 7 16.72 20.96 -23.46
CA ASN A 7 18.13 20.81 -23.82
C ASN A 7 18.97 20.64 -22.55
N PHE A 8 19.94 19.73 -22.59
CA PHE A 8 20.85 19.47 -21.49
C PHE A 8 22.28 19.72 -21.95
N ALA A 9 23.05 20.44 -21.13
CA ALA A 9 24.47 20.63 -21.34
C ALA A 9 25.23 19.48 -20.67
N VAL A 10 26.25 18.95 -21.35
CA VAL A 10 27.13 17.90 -20.86
C VAL A 10 28.56 18.40 -20.97
N ASP A 11 29.31 18.33 -19.88
CA ASP A 11 30.75 18.58 -19.86
C ASP A 11 31.46 17.25 -19.56
N LEU A 12 32.13 16.72 -20.57
CA LEU A 12 32.85 15.45 -20.48
C LEU A 12 34.14 15.55 -19.67
N ASN A 13 34.77 16.73 -19.60
CA ASN A 13 36.02 16.91 -18.86
C ASN A 13 35.75 17.03 -17.36
N ALA A 14 34.68 17.75 -17.00
CA ALA A 14 34.24 17.87 -15.62
C ALA A 14 33.44 16.67 -15.12
N HIS A 15 33.17 15.68 -15.99
CA HIS A 15 32.29 14.54 -15.73
C HIS A 15 30.91 14.98 -15.19
N SER A 16 30.31 15.99 -15.83
CA SER A 16 29.09 16.62 -15.33
C SER A 16 28.00 16.80 -16.38
N CYS A 17 26.74 16.82 -15.92
CA CYS A 17 25.59 17.06 -16.78
C CYS A 17 24.55 17.93 -16.09
N SER A 18 23.92 18.85 -16.82
CA SER A 18 22.87 19.73 -16.29
C SER A 18 21.61 19.01 -15.80
N CYS A 19 21.47 17.70 -16.05
CA CYS A 19 20.43 16.88 -15.42
C CYS A 19 20.79 16.42 -13.99
N HIS A 20 22.03 16.69 -13.54
CA HIS A 20 22.63 16.32 -12.25
C HIS A 20 22.66 14.83 -11.91
N ALA A 21 22.11 13.96 -12.78
CA ALA A 21 22.11 12.54 -12.55
C ALA A 21 23.54 11.96 -12.58
N TRP A 22 24.42 12.51 -13.42
CA TRP A 22 25.82 12.09 -13.47
C TRP A 22 26.59 12.59 -12.24
N ASP A 23 26.44 13.87 -11.89
CA ASP A 23 27.08 14.47 -10.71
C ASP A 23 26.72 13.75 -9.39
N LEU A 24 25.45 13.32 -9.25
CA LEU A 24 24.96 12.69 -8.04
C LEU A 24 25.33 11.21 -7.92
N ASN A 25 25.29 10.48 -9.03
CA ASN A 25 25.48 9.03 -9.00
C ASN A 25 26.89 8.59 -9.41
N GLY A 26 27.71 9.46 -10.02
CA GLY A 26 29.00 9.08 -10.62
C GLY A 26 28.89 8.12 -11.83
N ILE A 27 27.66 7.74 -12.21
CA ILE A 27 27.33 6.91 -13.36
C ILE A 27 26.73 7.81 -14.44
N LEU A 28 27.07 7.54 -15.69
CA LEU A 28 26.58 8.29 -16.84
C LEU A 28 25.06 8.35 -16.91
N CYS A 29 24.55 9.54 -17.16
CA CYS A 29 23.15 9.75 -17.52
C CYS A 29 22.93 9.49 -19.03
N LEU A 30 21.66 9.40 -19.45
CA LEU A 30 21.31 9.21 -20.87
C LEU A 30 21.93 10.30 -21.77
N HIS A 31 21.98 11.54 -21.29
CA HIS A 31 22.58 12.67 -22.02
C HIS A 31 24.09 12.51 -22.18
N ALA A 32 24.79 12.14 -21.10
CA ALA A 32 26.22 11.91 -21.12
C ALA A 32 26.58 10.73 -22.04
N CYS A 33 25.83 9.61 -21.97
CA CYS A 33 26.01 8.49 -22.89
C CYS A 33 25.84 8.91 -24.36
N ALA A 34 24.83 9.72 -24.67
CA ALA A 34 24.60 10.22 -26.02
C ALA A 34 25.75 11.13 -26.49
N SER A 35 26.22 12.05 -25.64
CA SER A 35 27.37 12.92 -25.95
C SER A 35 28.64 12.11 -26.18
N ILE A 36 28.96 11.15 -25.30
CA ILE A 36 30.15 10.28 -25.43
C ILE A 36 30.09 9.47 -26.73
N SER A 37 28.94 8.90 -27.04
CA SER A 37 28.74 8.14 -28.29
C SER A 37 28.95 9.02 -29.52
N TRP A 38 28.57 10.30 -29.46
CA TRP A 38 28.81 11.26 -30.55
C TRP A 38 30.30 11.58 -30.73
N PHE A 39 31.07 11.62 -29.63
CA PHE A 39 32.53 11.76 -29.65
C PHE A 39 33.28 10.45 -29.94
N HIS A 40 32.59 9.35 -30.24
CA HIS A 40 33.17 8.01 -30.43
C HIS A 40 34.02 7.53 -29.23
N GLY A 41 33.71 8.01 -28.02
CA GLY A 41 34.35 7.57 -26.78
C GLY A 41 33.69 6.31 -26.21
N ASN A 42 34.41 5.61 -25.33
CA ASN A 42 33.83 4.51 -24.57
C ASN A 42 33.19 5.05 -23.28
N PRO A 43 31.93 4.72 -22.98
CA PRO A 43 31.26 5.22 -21.78
C PRO A 43 31.90 4.74 -20.48
N GLU A 44 32.52 3.55 -20.48
CA GLU A 44 33.17 2.97 -19.29
C GLU A 44 34.33 3.82 -18.76
N ASP A 45 34.99 4.58 -19.64
CA ASP A 45 36.12 5.43 -19.28
C ASP A 45 35.70 6.64 -18.41
N PHE A 46 34.45 7.09 -18.60
CA PHE A 46 33.88 8.29 -17.96
C PHE A 46 33.13 7.98 -16.65
N CYS A 47 32.89 6.70 -16.34
CA CYS A 47 32.34 6.30 -15.04
C CYS A 47 33.32 6.58 -13.90
N ASP A 48 32.80 6.94 -12.73
CA ASP A 48 33.60 7.15 -11.53
C ASP A 48 34.42 5.89 -11.18
N ALA A 49 35.64 6.11 -10.67
CA ALA A 49 36.56 5.05 -10.26
C ALA A 49 35.94 4.08 -9.25
N VAL A 50 34.97 4.53 -8.44
CA VAL A 50 34.25 3.68 -7.46
C VAL A 50 33.50 2.51 -8.12
N TYR A 51 33.09 2.66 -9.38
CA TYR A 51 32.38 1.62 -10.13
C TYR A 51 33.30 0.71 -10.94
N LYS A 52 34.62 0.97 -10.94
CA LYS A 52 35.59 0.14 -11.67
C LYS A 52 35.93 -1.12 -10.88
N LYS A 53 36.37 -2.14 -11.62
CA LYS A 53 36.79 -3.43 -11.06
C LYS A 53 37.82 -3.28 -9.93
N GLU A 54 38.74 -2.32 -10.06
CA GLU A 54 39.78 -2.06 -9.06
C GLU A 54 39.19 -1.66 -7.70
N ALA A 55 38.19 -0.77 -7.70
CA ALA A 55 37.49 -0.36 -6.48
C ALA A 55 36.73 -1.54 -5.85
N TYR A 56 36.09 -2.37 -6.67
CA TYR A 56 35.46 -3.61 -6.21
C TYR A 56 36.48 -4.55 -5.54
N LEU A 57 37.58 -4.85 -6.21
CA LEU A 57 38.62 -5.72 -5.66
C LEU A 57 39.19 -5.15 -4.36
N LYS A 58 39.41 -3.83 -4.28
CA LYS A 58 39.89 -3.17 -3.06
C LYS A 58 38.87 -3.21 -1.92
N ALA A 59 37.57 -3.09 -2.23
CA ALA A 59 36.51 -3.17 -1.23
C ALA A 59 36.35 -4.57 -0.65
N TYR A 60 36.60 -5.61 -1.45
CA TYR A 60 36.48 -7.02 -1.07
C TYR A 60 37.83 -7.72 -0.86
N GLU A 61 38.94 -6.98 -0.91
CA GLU A 61 40.28 -7.45 -0.55
C GLU A 61 40.31 -8.04 0.87
N PRO A 62 39.72 -7.38 1.90
CA PRO A 62 39.65 -7.99 3.22
C PRO A 62 38.65 -9.15 3.24
N MET A 63 39.03 -10.23 3.94
CA MET A 63 38.14 -11.35 4.22
C MET A 63 36.88 -10.86 4.92
N ILE A 64 35.72 -11.05 4.30
CA ILE A 64 34.43 -10.86 4.98
C ILE A 64 34.26 -12.04 5.93
N MET A 65 34.49 -11.78 7.21
CA MET A 65 34.24 -12.77 8.25
C MET A 65 32.75 -13.08 8.28
N LEU A 66 32.42 -14.37 8.22
CA LEU A 66 31.04 -14.81 8.44
C LEU A 66 30.61 -14.41 9.84
N MET A 67 29.37 -13.92 9.95
CA MET A 67 28.74 -13.76 11.25
C MET A 67 28.58 -15.14 11.88
N THR A 68 29.12 -15.31 13.08
CA THR A 68 28.92 -16.52 13.88
C THR A 68 27.44 -16.73 14.18
N ASN A 69 27.04 -17.95 14.54
CA ASN A 69 25.65 -18.21 14.92
C ASN A 69 25.24 -17.39 16.14
N GLN A 70 23.93 -17.13 16.30
CA GLN A 70 23.39 -16.37 17.43
C GLN A 70 23.86 -16.91 18.79
N ASP A 71 24.01 -18.24 18.90
CA ASP A 71 24.48 -18.92 20.11
C ASP A 71 25.95 -18.62 20.47
N GLN A 72 26.75 -18.22 19.47
CA GLN A 72 28.18 -17.90 19.60
C GLN A 72 28.42 -16.40 19.83
N TRP A 73 27.39 -15.57 19.76
CA TRP A 73 27.53 -14.13 20.00
C TRP A 73 27.90 -13.85 21.44
N THR A 74 28.77 -12.87 21.65
CA THR A 74 29.12 -12.40 22.98
C THR A 74 27.87 -11.87 23.66
N LYS A 75 27.52 -12.48 24.80
CA LYS A 75 26.40 -12.01 25.63
C LYS A 75 26.83 -10.74 26.34
N ILE A 76 26.40 -9.61 25.81
CA ILE A 76 26.67 -8.31 26.43
C ILE A 76 25.52 -8.00 27.40
N ASN A 77 25.85 -7.55 28.60
CA ASN A 77 24.89 -7.11 29.62
C ASN A 77 24.29 -5.73 29.26
N LEU A 78 23.78 -5.57 28.04
CA LEU A 78 23.04 -4.39 27.63
C LEU A 78 21.54 -4.62 27.87
N PRO A 79 20.79 -3.54 28.15
CA PRO A 79 19.34 -3.62 28.17
C PRO A 79 18.84 -4.12 26.81
N SER A 80 17.78 -4.94 26.84
CA SER A 80 17.14 -5.41 25.62
C SER A 80 16.67 -4.23 24.76
N LEU A 81 16.87 -4.35 23.44
CA LEU A 81 16.35 -3.36 22.52
C LEU A 81 14.83 -3.34 22.65
N LEU A 82 14.29 -2.20 23.08
CA LEU A 82 12.85 -2.00 23.05
C LEU A 82 12.42 -1.94 21.58
N PRO A 83 11.28 -2.55 21.23
CA PRO A 83 10.74 -2.41 19.89
C PRO A 83 10.57 -0.93 19.56
N LEU A 84 10.85 -0.57 18.30
CA LEU A 84 10.61 0.79 17.83
C LEU A 84 9.16 1.17 18.16
N LYS A 85 8.96 2.36 18.74
CA LYS A 85 7.62 2.86 19.03
C LYS A 85 6.86 3.00 17.73
N TYR A 86 6.00 2.04 17.43
CA TYR A 86 5.19 2.07 16.22
C TYR A 86 4.14 3.19 16.34
N HIS A 87 4.27 4.20 15.49
CA HIS A 87 3.25 5.24 15.34
C HIS A 87 2.32 4.86 14.18
N LYS A 88 1.03 4.68 14.48
CA LYS A 88 0.01 4.54 13.43
C LYS A 88 0.00 5.83 12.62
N GLN A 89 0.46 5.77 11.37
CA GLN A 89 0.35 6.89 10.46
C GLN A 89 -1.12 7.25 10.28
N PRO A 90 -1.48 8.55 10.21
CA PRO A 90 -2.83 8.96 9.87
C PRO A 90 -3.24 8.27 8.57
N GLY A 91 -4.31 7.47 8.64
CA GLY A 91 -4.86 6.84 7.45
C GLY A 91 -5.32 7.90 6.44
N ARG A 92 -5.54 7.48 5.19
CA ARG A 92 -6.08 8.34 4.15
C ARG A 92 -7.32 9.10 4.66
N PRO A 93 -7.37 10.45 4.54
CA PRO A 93 -8.56 11.21 4.89
C PRO A 93 -9.80 10.65 4.18
N LYS A 94 -10.93 10.62 4.88
CA LYS A 94 -12.20 10.22 4.27
C LYS A 94 -12.53 11.20 3.15
N LYS A 95 -12.88 10.68 1.97
CA LYS A 95 -13.32 11.51 0.83
C LYS A 95 -14.61 12.28 1.13
N THR A 96 -15.45 11.76 2.02
CA THR A 96 -16.78 12.31 2.29
C THR A 96 -16.85 12.86 3.72
N ARG A 97 -17.42 14.06 3.84
CA ARG A 97 -17.74 14.71 5.12
C ARG A 97 -18.69 13.82 5.94
N LYS A 98 -18.55 13.83 7.26
CA LYS A 98 -19.62 13.31 8.15
C LYS A 98 -20.80 14.28 8.08
N GLN A 99 -21.99 13.76 7.77
CA GLN A 99 -23.22 14.54 7.77
C GLN A 99 -23.58 14.92 9.23
N ALA A 100 -23.91 16.18 9.49
CA ALA A 100 -24.37 16.65 10.81
C ALA A 100 -25.78 16.13 11.11
N PHE A 101 -26.20 16.15 12.38
CA PHE A 101 -27.53 15.67 12.78
C PHE A 101 -28.66 16.47 12.11
N ASP A 102 -28.49 17.77 11.99
CA ASP A 102 -29.47 18.70 11.38
C ASP A 102 -29.39 18.76 9.86
N ASP A 103 -28.43 18.08 9.24
CA ASP A 103 -28.33 18.07 7.78
C ASP A 103 -29.49 17.23 7.19
N PRO A 104 -30.25 17.77 6.22
CA PRO A 104 -31.31 17.01 5.56
C PRO A 104 -30.73 15.75 4.91
N LYS A 105 -31.26 14.58 5.28
CA LYS A 105 -30.93 13.31 4.59
C LYS A 105 -31.50 13.39 3.18
N GLN A 106 -30.65 13.75 2.21
CA GLN A 106 -31.07 13.65 0.82
C GLN A 106 -31.37 12.19 0.47
N PRO A 107 -32.50 11.91 -0.19
CA PRO A 107 -32.83 10.56 -0.59
C PRO A 107 -31.76 10.06 -1.56
N ALA A 108 -31.22 8.86 -1.31
CA ALA A 108 -30.21 8.23 -2.17
C ALA A 108 -30.68 8.03 -3.63
N ASN A 109 -31.98 8.17 -3.89
CA ASN A 109 -32.58 8.16 -5.22
C ASN A 109 -33.61 9.31 -5.32
N PRO A 110 -33.39 10.31 -6.19
CA PRO A 110 -34.30 11.45 -6.39
C PRO A 110 -35.71 11.03 -6.86
N TYR A 111 -35.84 9.87 -7.49
CA TYR A 111 -37.09 9.35 -8.04
C TYR A 111 -37.88 8.46 -7.06
N LYS A 112 -37.40 8.30 -5.82
CA LYS A 112 -38.10 7.52 -4.78
C LYS A 112 -38.50 8.41 -3.61
N LEU A 113 -39.80 8.56 -3.41
CA LEU A 113 -40.34 9.22 -2.22
C LEU A 113 -39.99 8.40 -0.97
N PRO A 114 -39.52 9.05 0.12
CA PRO A 114 -39.34 8.38 1.40
C PRO A 114 -40.69 7.84 1.88
N ARG A 115 -40.73 6.57 2.30
CA ARG A 115 -41.95 5.92 2.82
C ARG A 115 -42.26 6.42 4.22
N TYR A 116 -42.82 7.62 4.32
CA TYR A 116 -43.37 8.17 5.56
C TYR A 116 -44.89 7.98 5.55
N GLY A 117 -45.47 7.48 6.65
CA GLY A 117 -46.92 7.39 6.84
C GLY A 117 -47.66 6.24 6.15
N ILE A 118 -46.97 5.29 5.51
CA ILE A 118 -47.63 4.10 4.92
C ILE A 118 -47.71 3.00 5.99
N PRO A 119 -48.90 2.49 6.36
CA PRO A 119 -49.03 1.41 7.33
C PRO A 119 -48.37 0.14 6.79
N LEU A 120 -47.34 -0.32 7.50
CA LEU A 120 -46.62 -1.54 7.16
C LEU A 120 -47.48 -2.75 7.50
N LYS A 121 -47.83 -3.55 6.50
CA LYS A 121 -48.58 -4.80 6.67
C LYS A 121 -47.63 -5.94 6.94
N CYS A 122 -47.92 -6.70 7.99
CA CYS A 122 -47.17 -7.89 8.34
C CYS A 122 -47.62 -9.07 7.49
N GLY A 123 -46.78 -9.59 6.59
CA GLY A 123 -47.14 -10.80 5.83
C GLY A 123 -47.22 -12.10 6.66
N ASN A 124 -47.23 -12.03 8.00
CA ASN A 124 -47.41 -13.18 8.90
C ASN A 124 -48.83 -13.26 9.46
N CYS A 125 -49.34 -12.14 9.97
CA CYS A 125 -50.64 -12.03 10.61
C CYS A 125 -51.55 -10.98 9.97
N ASP A 126 -51.11 -10.37 8.86
CA ASP A 126 -51.77 -9.29 8.12
C ASP A 126 -52.07 -8.00 8.91
N GLY A 127 -51.60 -7.93 10.17
CA GLY A 127 -51.70 -6.75 11.02
C GLY A 127 -50.89 -5.56 10.51
N GLU A 128 -51.33 -4.35 10.87
CA GLU A 128 -50.66 -3.09 10.52
C GLU A 128 -49.56 -2.71 11.52
N TRP A 129 -48.73 -1.75 11.13
CA TRP A 129 -47.70 -1.09 11.95
C TRP A 129 -46.49 -1.94 12.37
N HIS A 130 -46.36 -3.15 11.82
CA HIS A 130 -45.22 -4.02 12.08
C HIS A 130 -44.92 -4.93 10.88
N ASN A 131 -43.71 -5.51 10.82
CA ASN A 131 -43.33 -6.45 9.78
C ASN A 131 -43.23 -7.88 10.32
N GLN A 132 -43.00 -8.85 9.42
CA GLN A 132 -42.81 -10.27 9.80
C GLN A 132 -41.66 -10.49 10.78
N ILE A 133 -40.66 -9.59 10.85
CA ILE A 133 -39.49 -9.73 11.74
C ILE A 133 -39.85 -9.33 13.17
N SER A 134 -40.69 -8.29 13.32
CA SER A 134 -41.15 -7.79 14.62
C SER A 134 -42.53 -8.34 15.01
N CYS A 135 -43.03 -9.37 14.33
CA CYS A 135 -44.32 -9.98 14.61
C CYS A 135 -44.24 -10.86 15.85
N LYS A 136 -45.23 -10.71 16.75
CA LYS A 136 -45.32 -11.50 18.00
C LYS A 136 -46.09 -12.82 17.82
N GLU A 137 -46.82 -12.96 16.72
CA GLU A 137 -47.58 -14.18 16.43
C GLU A 137 -46.69 -15.30 15.91
N PRO A 138 -47.04 -16.57 16.16
CA PRO A 138 -46.31 -17.71 15.62
C PRO A 138 -46.27 -17.64 14.08
N ARG A 139 -45.22 -18.22 13.50
CA ARG A 139 -45.02 -18.20 12.06
C ARG A 139 -46.15 -18.95 11.35
N ASN A 140 -46.87 -18.29 10.47
CA ASN A 140 -47.90 -18.91 9.66
C ASN A 140 -47.26 -19.95 8.71
N PRO A 141 -47.65 -21.23 8.81
CA PRO A 141 -47.03 -22.32 8.06
C PRO A 141 -47.22 -22.23 6.53
N ASN A 142 -48.15 -21.40 6.05
CA ASN A 142 -48.37 -21.20 4.61
C ASN A 142 -47.36 -20.24 3.96
N ILE A 143 -46.48 -19.58 4.72
CA ILE A 143 -45.52 -18.62 4.18
C ILE A 143 -44.28 -19.35 3.65
N LYS A 144 -44.16 -19.42 2.32
CA LYS A 144 -42.98 -19.98 1.66
C LYS A 144 -41.75 -19.10 1.92
N PRO A 145 -40.61 -19.65 2.39
CA PRO A 145 -39.39 -18.88 2.61
C PRO A 145 -38.79 -18.41 1.27
N THR A 146 -38.68 -17.10 1.08
CA THR A 146 -38.26 -16.51 -0.22
C THR A 146 -36.76 -16.26 -0.37
N ARG A 147 -35.89 -16.58 0.61
CA ARG A 147 -34.42 -16.49 0.42
C ARG A 147 -33.65 -17.55 1.20
N LYS A 148 -32.80 -18.30 0.48
CA LYS A 148 -31.73 -19.14 1.06
C LYS A 148 -30.73 -18.25 1.79
N ARG A 149 -30.67 -18.32 3.12
CA ARG A 149 -29.55 -17.76 3.89
C ARG A 149 -28.29 -18.58 3.54
N LYS A 150 -27.24 -17.93 3.03
CA LYS A 150 -25.91 -18.55 2.97
C LYS A 150 -25.42 -18.69 4.40
N VAL A 151 -25.33 -19.92 4.90
CA VAL A 151 -24.71 -20.22 6.19
C VAL A 151 -23.21 -19.93 6.05
N ALA A 152 -22.66 -19.13 6.96
CA ALA A 152 -21.22 -18.90 7.02
C ALA A 152 -20.52 -20.20 7.44
N LYS A 153 -19.51 -20.63 6.67
CA LYS A 153 -18.68 -21.78 7.04
C LYS A 153 -17.96 -21.49 8.36
N GLU A 154 -18.19 -22.35 9.35
CA GLU A 154 -17.46 -22.39 10.61
C GLU A 154 -15.99 -22.72 10.33
N LYS A 155 -15.06 -21.96 10.93
CA LYS A 155 -13.62 -22.23 10.81
C LYS A 155 -13.23 -23.28 11.84
N LEU A 156 -12.68 -24.40 11.37
CA LEU A 156 -12.11 -25.45 12.22
C LEU A 156 -10.93 -24.89 13.03
N PRO A 157 -10.79 -25.25 14.32
CA PRO A 157 -9.66 -24.84 15.15
C PRO A 157 -8.39 -25.60 14.74
N VAL A 158 -7.29 -24.86 14.61
CA VAL A 158 -5.95 -25.42 14.38
C VAL A 158 -5.44 -25.92 15.73
N SER A 159 -5.32 -27.25 15.88
CA SER A 159 -4.69 -27.88 17.05
C SER A 159 -3.18 -27.65 17.01
N ALA A 160 -2.65 -27.01 18.05
CA ALA A 160 -1.22 -26.93 18.32
C ALA A 160 -0.75 -28.26 18.93
N THR A 161 0.24 -28.89 18.30
CA THR A 161 0.96 -30.02 18.89
C THR A 161 2.23 -29.50 19.55
N VAL A 162 2.47 -30.02 20.76
CA VAL A 162 3.58 -29.77 21.69
C VAL A 162 4.93 -30.11 21.08
#